data_AF-A0A381YCG8-F1
#
_entry.id   AF-A0A381YCG8-F1
#
_cell.length_a   1.000
_cell.length_b   1.000
_cell.length_c   1.000
_cell.angle_alpha   90.00
_cell.angle_beta   90.00
_cell.angle_gamma   90.00
#
_symmetry.space_group_name_H-M   'P 1'
#
loop_
_entity.id
_entity.type
_entity.pdbx_description
1 polymer ?
#
loop_
_entity_poly.entity_id
_entity_poly.type
_entity_poly.pdbx_seq_one_letter_code
_entity_poly.pdbx_strand_id
1 'polypeptide(L)' 'VFQVAATDTHWIAMGFDEDLTVATRLTINQTIAFLAERFGFPQGEAYRLISLEIDLRITHRVDQKVDVCAMISVESFK' A
#
# COMPACT_ATOMS: atom_id res chain seq x y z
N VAL A 1 -9.17 -4.20 -10.01
CA VAL A 1 -9.95 -3.31 -9.10
C VAL A 1 -9.05 -3.03 -7.91
N PHE A 2 -8.54 -1.81 -7.80
CA PHE A 2 -7.66 -1.41 -6.70
C PHE A 2 -8.52 -1.18 -5.45
N GLN A 3 -8.14 -1.79 -4.31
CA GLN A 3 -8.76 -1.47 -3.03
C GLN A 3 -7.90 -0.42 -2.32
N VAL A 4 -8.07 0.83 -2.74
CA VAL A 4 -7.45 1.99 -2.08
C VAL A 4 -8.55 2.78 -1.39
N ALA A 5 -8.49 2.86 -0.07
CA ALA A 5 -9.32 3.77 0.71
C ALA A 5 -8.65 5.15 0.78
N ALA A 6 -9.44 6.21 0.94
CA ALA A 6 -8.94 7.56 1.11
C ALA A 6 -9.49 8.17 2.39
N THR A 7 -8.64 8.87 3.12
CA THR A 7 -8.99 9.77 4.22
C THR A 7 -8.52 11.18 3.89
N ASP A 8 -8.77 12.14 4.77
CA ASP A 8 -8.29 13.52 4.57
C ASP A 8 -6.76 13.63 4.56
N THR A 9 -6.05 12.64 5.12
CA THR A 9 -4.59 12.68 5.31
C THR A 9 -3.84 11.57 4.61
N HIS A 10 -4.48 10.44 4.29
CA HIS A 10 -3.80 9.29 3.70
C HIS A 10 -4.63 8.61 2.60
N TRP A 11 -3.93 8.09 1.59
CA TRP A 11 -4.43 6.98 0.79
C TRP A 11 -3.95 5.67 1.42
N ILE A 12 -4.81 4.66 1.41
CA ILE A 12 -4.57 3.38 2.10
C ILE A 12 -4.77 2.25 1.10
N ALA A 13 -3.68 1.67 0.60
CA ALA A 13 -3.72 0.47 -0.24
C ALA A 13 -3.67 -0.78 0.64
N MET A 14 -4.41 -1.84 0.30
CA MET A 14 -4.60 -3.00 1.19
C MET A 14 -4.45 -4.35 0.49
N GLY A 15 -3.57 -5.20 1.03
CA GLY A 15 -3.39 -6.58 0.59
C GLY A 15 -3.75 -7.58 1.67
N PHE A 16 -4.41 -8.66 1.26
CA PHE A 16 -4.98 -9.67 2.15
C PHE A 16 -4.61 -11.06 1.66
N ASP A 17 -4.01 -11.88 2.53
CA ASP A 17 -3.66 -13.27 2.23
C ASP A 17 -3.51 -14.10 3.52
N GLU A 18 -3.62 -15.42 3.43
CA GLU A 18 -3.37 -16.32 4.57
C GLU A 18 -1.89 -16.26 5.03
N ASP A 19 -0.98 -15.95 4.11
CA ASP A 19 0.44 -15.74 4.40
C ASP A 19 0.79 -14.25 4.45
N LEU A 20 1.38 -13.80 5.57
CA LEU A 20 1.79 -12.41 5.78
C LEU A 20 2.75 -11.89 4.70
N THR A 21 3.66 -12.73 4.21
CA THR A 21 4.62 -12.38 3.15
C THR A 21 3.88 -12.13 1.84
N VAL A 22 2.89 -12.97 1.54
CA VAL A 22 2.06 -12.81 0.34
C VAL A 22 1.19 -11.56 0.45
N ALA A 23 0.52 -11.34 1.59
CA ALA A 23 -0.26 -10.13 1.86
C ALA A 23 0.58 -8.84 1.73
N THR A 24 1.81 -8.87 2.25
CA THR A 24 2.76 -7.76 2.13
C THR A 24 3.12 -7.49 0.67
N ARG A 25 3.46 -8.54 -0.11
CA ARG A 25 3.78 -8.40 -1.54
C ARG A 25 2.59 -7.87 -2.34
N LEU A 26 1.38 -8.33 -2.04
CA LEU A 26 0.16 -7.82 -2.67
C LEU A 26 -0.04 -6.33 -2.36
N THR A 27 0.15 -5.93 -1.10
CA THR A 27 0.04 -4.52 -0.68
C THR A 27 1.05 -3.63 -1.40
N ILE A 28 2.31 -4.07 -1.51
CA ILE A 28 3.37 -3.33 -2.23
C ILE A 28 3.00 -3.18 -3.71
N ASN A 29 2.59 -4.27 -4.36
CA ASN A 29 2.23 -4.24 -5.78
C ASN A 29 1.04 -3.32 -6.06
N GLN A 30 0.02 -3.33 -5.20
CA GLN A 30 -1.09 -2.41 -5.31
C GLN A 30 -0.65 -0.95 -5.10
N THR A 31 0.24 -0.71 -4.15
CA THR A 31 0.77 0.63 -3.88
C THR A 31 1.57 1.16 -5.07
N ILE A 32 2.43 0.33 -5.66
CA ILE A 32 3.15 0.67 -6.89
C ILE A 32 2.17 1.03 -8.01
N ALA A 33 1.15 0.20 -8.23
CA ALA A 33 0.18 0.45 -9.28
C ALA A 33 -0.61 1.74 -9.05
N PHE A 34 -1.00 2.02 -7.80
CA PHE A 34 -1.65 3.27 -7.42
C PHE A 34 -0.75 4.50 -7.69
N LEU A 35 0.53 4.44 -7.30
CA LEU A 35 1.48 5.52 -7.52
C LEU A 35 1.75 5.74 -9.01
N ALA A 36 1.83 4.67 -9.79
CA ALA A 36 1.99 4.74 -11.24
C ALA A 36 0.77 5.35 -11.93
N GLU A 37 -0.45 4.93 -11.57
CA GLU A 37 -1.69 5.43 -12.18
C GLU A 37 -1.97 6.88 -11.80
N ARG A 38 -1.76 7.25 -10.53
CA ARG A 38 -2.14 8.57 -10.02
C ARG A 38 -1.08 9.65 -10.26
N PHE A 39 0.20 9.30 -10.15
CA PHE A 39 1.30 10.27 -10.19
C PHE A 39 2.30 10.00 -11.34
N GLY A 40 2.12 8.92 -12.10
CA GLY A 40 2.99 8.59 -13.24
C GLY A 40 4.38 8.07 -12.83
N PHE A 41 4.57 7.64 -11.58
CA PHE A 41 5.87 7.14 -11.14
C PHE A 41 6.24 5.82 -11.83
N PRO A 42 7.49 5.68 -12.32
CA PRO A 42 8.02 4.38 -12.74
C PRO A 42 8.03 3.39 -11.57
N GLN A 43 7.85 2.10 -11.86
CA GLN A 43 7.77 1.04 -10.84
C GLN A 43 8.95 1.04 -9.86
N GLY A 44 10.18 1.26 -10.33
CA GLY A 44 11.36 1.31 -9.47
C GLY A 44 11.37 2.51 -8.51
N GLU A 45 10.88 3.66 -8.96
CA GLU A 45 10.76 4.85 -8.12
C GLU A 45 9.62 4.70 -7.11
N ALA A 46 8.47 4.17 -7.53
CA ALA A 46 7.38 3.85 -6.64
C ALA A 46 7.82 2.87 -5.53
N TYR A 47 8.60 1.84 -5.86
CA TYR A 47 9.15 0.92 -4.87
C TYR A 47 10.11 1.63 -3.90
N ARG A 48 10.94 2.55 -4.40
CA ARG A 48 11.83 3.36 -3.56
C ARG A 48 11.04 4.24 -2.58
N LEU A 49 10.00 4.93 -3.05
CA LEU A 49 9.12 5.75 -2.20
C LEU A 49 8.43 4.90 -1.14
N ILE A 50 8.00 3.69 -1.49
CA ILE A 50 7.42 2.76 -0.51
C ILE A 50 8.39 2.48 0.64
N SER A 51 9.69 2.32 0.35
CA SER A 51 10.69 2.02 1.37
C SER A 51 11.09 3.23 2.22
N LEU A 52 10.86 4.46 1.77
CA LEU A 52 11.36 5.68 2.42
C LEU A 52 10.26 6.47 3.14
N GLU A 53 9.05 6.49 2.58
CA GLU A 53 8.01 7.46 2.96
C GLU A 53 6.65 6.83 3.25
N ILE A 54 6.47 5.52 3.01
CA ILE A 54 5.18 4.84 3.16
C ILE A 54 5.26 3.81 4.29
N ASP A 55 4.35 3.92 5.25
CA ASP A 55 4.25 2.95 6.34
C ASP A 55 3.45 1.72 5.91
N LEU A 56 4.04 0.54 6.07
CA LEU A 56 3.30 -0.74 6.01
C LEU A 56 2.83 -1.12 7.42
N ARG A 57 1.53 -1.33 7.59
CA ARG A 57 0.91 -1.68 8.88
C ARG A 57 0.12 -2.97 8.75
N ILE A 58 0.24 -3.84 9.75
CA ILE A 58 -0.61 -5.02 9.89
C ILE A 58 -1.86 -4.58 10.64
N THR A 59 -3.04 -4.78 10.06
CA THR A 59 -4.30 -4.32 10.66
C THR A 59 -4.94 -5.41 11.51
N HIS A 60 -5.08 -6.62 10.98
CA HIS A 60 -5.60 -7.74 11.73
C HIS A 60 -4.98 -9.08 11.33
N ARG A 61 -4.92 -9.96 12.34
CA ARG A 61 -4.42 -11.35 12.26
C ARG A 61 -5.27 -12.25 13.17
N VAL A 62 -6.57 -12.01 13.18
CA VAL A 62 -7.53 -12.74 14.03
C VAL A 62 -8.34 -13.76 13.24
N ASP A 63 -8.36 -13.62 11.91
CA ASP A 63 -9.00 -14.55 10.98
C ASP A 63 -7.95 -15.44 10.31
N GLN A 64 -8.39 -16.34 9.42
CA GLN A 64 -7.47 -17.16 8.61
C GLN A 64 -6.56 -16.31 7.71
N LYS A 65 -6.98 -15.07 7.42
CA LYS A 65 -6.23 -14.11 6.59
C LYS A 65 -5.52 -13.07 7.44
N VAL A 66 -4.41 -12.60 6.90
CA VAL A 66 -3.59 -11.52 7.44
C VAL A 66 -3.72 -10.33 6.51
N ASP A 67 -3.94 -9.18 7.14
CA ASP A 67 -4.25 -7.96 6.43
C ASP A 67 -3.16 -6.92 6.63
N VAL A 68 -2.62 -6.42 5.51
CA VAL A 68 -1.54 -5.42 5.47
C VAL A 68 -2.04 -4.20 4.70
N CYS A 69 -1.76 -3.01 5.23
CA CYS A 69 -2.09 -1.75 4.57
C CYS A 69 -0.87 -0.85 4.43
N ALA A 70 -0.76 -0.18 3.28
CA ALA A 70 0.22 0.87 3.02
C ALA A 70 -0.42 2.24 3.24
N MET A 71 0.15 3.03 4.14
CA MET A 71 -0.31 4.38 4.47
C MET A 71 0.51 5.39 3.66
N ILE A 72 -0.13 6.02 2.69
CA ILE A 72 0.50 6.98 1.77
C ILE A 72 0.01 8.36 2.16
N SER A 73 0.89 9.20 2.73
CA SER A 73 0.53 10.56 3.14
C SER A 73 0.09 11.40 1.94
N VAL A 74 -1.02 12.13 2.06
CA VAL A 74 -1.46 13.07 1.03
C VAL A 74 -0.51 14.27 0.95
N GLU A 75 0.10 14.65 2.08
CA GLU A 75 1.00 15.80 2.16
C GLU A 75 2.31 15.58 1.40
N SER A 76 2.87 14.36 1.46
CA SER A 76 4.13 14.02 0.78
C SER A 76 4.03 14.05 -0.75
N PHE A 77 2.81 14.03 -1.30
CA PHE A 77 2.53 13.94 -2.74
C PHE A 77 1.73 15.15 -3.27
N LYS A 78 1.75 16.28 -2.55
CA LYS A 78 1.30 17.60 -3.05
C LYS A 78 2.42 18.32 -3.76
#